data_AF-G0W3Q2-F1
#
_entry.id   AF-G0W3Q2-F1
#
_cell.length_a   1.000
_cell.length_b   1.000
_cell.length_c   1.000
_cell.angle_alpha   90.00
_cell.angle_beta   90.00
_cell.angle_gamma   90.00
#
_symmetry.space_group_name_H-M   'P 1'
#
loop_
_entity.id
_entity.type
_entity.pdbx_description
1 polymer ?
#
loop_
_entity_poly.entity_id
_entity_poly.type
_entity_poly.pdbx_seq_one_letter_code
_entity_poly.pdbx_strand_id
1 'polypeptide(L)'
;MTSYKKLVKGATKIKMAPPKQKYVDPILLGTSNNIEFQQIVSELTSRINNCNIWSVIYKTLIVVHLMISIGEPNVTLRYFSKNLNFFDIKRILNSSKWSSNDLKALERYDRYIKIRCREFGKFKIDFVKDSFSFKSKNNKENNGNNDDNDYDDRRRLHSDIHLDLDIVESIIIIIRSLVENKYSVYDLQNNPLLLYAFKLLVQDLLALYNTLNEGVINLLESFFDLDRAEAGETLDLYKDFVDLTEDVVNYLKTGKAVGLNIPVIKHITTKLIRSLEDHLNTISDDVQNKRVSEKNDNVRTTSRTVSQVSQHSTNNTTRSAAEQRLEQIREQKRILEQQLHNTQVLMTPTVAVQHSFNPFTPELNNRQSTSTSTPQSYNPFTPEWTGNINPLQSPALNANNTNQTFTFETVQQQPIVATPTNNPFLMHHEQLQQQQLQEQQQQLLLQQQQQQQQQQQQHNLYPNQTQSFTQGF
;
A
#
# COMPACT_ATOMS: atom_id res chain seq x y z
N MET A 1 24.89 24.83 -21.67
CA MET A 1 24.44 23.51 -21.22
C MET A 1 25.31 23.01 -20.07
N THR A 2 24.72 22.71 -18.92
CA THR A 2 25.44 22.07 -17.81
C THR A 2 25.74 20.63 -18.21
N SER A 3 27.01 20.23 -18.27
CA SER A 3 27.37 18.86 -18.65
C SER A 3 26.86 17.86 -17.60
N TYR A 4 26.12 16.83 -18.03
CA TYR A 4 25.65 15.72 -17.18
C TYR A 4 26.79 15.04 -16.41
N LYS A 5 28.02 15.06 -16.95
CA LYS A 5 29.25 14.66 -16.24
C LYS A 5 29.45 15.40 -14.92
N LYS A 6 29.22 16.71 -14.88
CA LYS A 6 29.35 17.52 -13.66
C LYS A 6 28.22 17.21 -12.67
N LEU A 7 27.01 16.99 -13.17
CA LEU A 7 25.83 16.65 -12.36
C LEU A 7 25.98 15.29 -11.70
N VAL A 8 26.31 14.24 -12.47
CA VAL A 8 26.52 12.88 -11.96
C VAL A 8 27.67 12.83 -10.95
N LYS A 9 28.81 13.48 -11.23
CA LYS A 9 29.90 13.61 -10.25
C LYS A 9 29.48 14.38 -8.99
N GLY A 10 28.62 15.38 -9.15
CA GLY A 10 28.05 16.15 -8.05
C GLY A 10 27.13 15.32 -7.15
N ALA A 11 26.24 14.52 -7.76
CA ALA A 11 25.32 13.63 -7.08
C ALA A 11 26.05 12.50 -6.35
N THR A 12 27.12 11.95 -6.95
CA THR A 12 27.86 10.76 -6.45
C THR A 12 29.18 11.10 -5.75
N LYS A 13 29.27 12.23 -5.06
CA LYS A 13 30.45 12.59 -4.23
C LYS A 13 30.66 11.58 -3.09
N ILE A 14 31.93 11.34 -2.73
CA ILE A 14 32.39 10.37 -1.72
C ILE A 14 31.80 10.55 -0.30
N LYS A 15 31.24 11.73 0.02
CA LYS A 15 30.69 12.02 1.34
C LYS A 15 29.60 11.02 1.74
N MET A 16 29.60 10.58 3.01
CA MET A 16 28.55 9.76 3.66
C MET A 16 27.27 10.57 3.88
N ALA A 17 26.72 11.13 2.80
CA ALA A 17 25.49 11.90 2.82
C ALA A 17 24.73 11.63 1.52
N PRO A 18 23.39 11.73 1.54
CA PRO A 18 22.55 11.53 0.38
C PRO A 18 22.98 12.37 -0.84
N PRO A 19 22.67 11.95 -2.07
CA PRO A 19 22.80 12.79 -3.24
C PRO A 19 22.09 14.13 -3.04
N LYS A 20 22.75 15.26 -3.36
CA LYS A 20 22.14 16.57 -3.17
C LYS A 20 21.14 16.87 -4.27
N GLN A 21 19.95 17.37 -3.89
CA GLN A 21 18.82 17.62 -4.78
C GLN A 21 19.19 18.44 -6.03
N LYS A 22 19.94 19.54 -5.86
CA LYS A 22 20.42 20.38 -6.97
C LYS A 22 21.20 19.66 -8.09
N TYR A 23 21.74 18.47 -7.81
CA TYR A 23 22.38 17.63 -8.83
C TYR A 23 21.46 16.53 -9.35
N VAL A 24 20.50 16.09 -8.53
CA VAL A 24 19.56 15.02 -8.85
C VAL A 24 18.42 15.54 -9.73
N ASP A 25 17.82 16.70 -9.44
CA ASP A 25 16.67 17.21 -10.22
C ASP A 25 16.95 17.29 -11.72
N PRO A 26 18.09 17.85 -12.16
CA PRO A 26 18.37 17.91 -13.58
C PRO A 26 18.62 16.52 -14.20
N ILE A 27 19.14 15.56 -13.42
CA ILE A 27 19.30 14.17 -13.87
C ILE A 27 17.93 13.52 -14.07
N LEU A 28 16.98 13.75 -13.16
CA LEU A 28 15.63 13.21 -13.26
C LEU A 28 14.88 13.82 -14.45
N LEU A 29 14.99 15.14 -14.66
CA LEU A 29 14.39 15.81 -15.82
C LEU A 29 14.97 15.28 -17.15
N GLY A 30 16.27 14.98 -17.18
CA GLY A 30 16.93 14.42 -18.36
C GLY A 30 16.51 13.00 -18.73
N THR A 31 15.71 12.31 -17.90
CA THR A 31 15.21 10.96 -18.22
C THR A 31 14.20 10.93 -19.35
N SER A 32 13.47 12.03 -19.59
CA SER A 32 12.46 12.13 -20.65
C SER A 32 13.09 12.33 -22.04
N ASN A 33 14.32 12.85 -22.13
CA ASN A 33 15.03 13.04 -23.39
C ASN A 33 16.04 11.91 -23.63
N ASN A 34 15.94 11.23 -24.77
CA ASN A 34 16.79 10.07 -25.07
C ASN A 34 18.29 10.41 -25.09
N ILE A 35 18.69 11.53 -25.71
CA ILE A 35 20.11 11.92 -25.82
C ILE A 35 20.68 12.20 -24.44
N GLU A 36 19.93 12.94 -23.62
CA GLU A 36 20.33 13.30 -22.26
C GLU A 36 20.38 12.05 -21.36
N PHE A 37 19.37 11.19 -21.46
CA PHE A 37 19.33 9.90 -20.77
C PHE A 37 20.55 9.03 -21.09
N GLN A 38 20.94 8.89 -22.37
CA GLN A 38 22.15 8.13 -22.73
C GLN A 38 23.42 8.76 -22.14
N GLN A 39 23.52 10.09 -22.11
CA GLN A 39 24.66 10.77 -21.47
C GLN A 39 24.69 10.52 -19.96
N ILE A 40 23.54 10.61 -19.28
CA ILE A 40 23.40 10.30 -17.85
C ILE A 40 23.86 8.87 -17.58
N VAL A 41 23.32 7.90 -18.30
CA VAL A 41 23.62 6.48 -18.12
C VAL A 41 25.10 6.18 -18.39
N SER A 42 25.68 6.77 -19.44
CA SER A 42 27.12 6.63 -19.73
C SER A 42 27.99 7.13 -18.57
N GLU A 43 27.64 8.29 -18.01
CA GLU A 43 28.36 8.85 -16.86
C GLU A 43 28.15 8.01 -15.58
N LEU A 44 26.94 7.51 -15.30
CA LEU A 44 26.68 6.60 -14.17
C LEU A 44 27.45 5.28 -14.32
N THR A 45 27.47 4.71 -15.53
CA THR A 45 28.24 3.50 -15.86
C THR A 45 29.73 3.73 -15.62
N SER A 46 30.25 4.90 -16.00
CA SER A 46 31.62 5.29 -15.68
C SER A 46 31.87 5.38 -14.18
N ARG A 47 30.89 5.82 -13.36
CA ARG A 47 31.04 5.82 -11.89
C ARG A 47 31.15 4.41 -11.33
N ILE A 48 30.31 3.46 -11.76
CA ILE A 48 30.40 2.06 -11.32
C ILE A 48 31.71 1.42 -11.78
N ASN A 49 32.02 1.54 -13.07
CA ASN A 49 33.12 0.80 -13.69
C ASN A 49 34.49 1.42 -13.44
N ASN A 50 34.61 2.70 -13.06
CA ASN A 50 35.92 3.35 -12.88
C ASN A 50 36.21 3.77 -11.43
N CYS A 51 35.19 3.85 -10.56
CA CYS A 51 35.42 4.16 -9.14
C CYS A 51 35.49 2.86 -8.33
N ASN A 52 36.47 2.74 -7.45
CA ASN A 52 36.52 1.69 -6.43
C ASN A 52 36.28 2.29 -5.04
N ILE A 53 35.16 3.00 -4.90
CA ILE A 53 34.79 3.73 -3.68
C ILE A 53 33.34 3.39 -3.34
N TRP A 54 33.14 2.80 -2.17
CA TRP A 54 31.84 2.25 -1.75
C TRP A 54 30.70 3.26 -1.86
N SER A 55 30.84 4.43 -1.25
CA SER A 55 29.79 5.45 -1.25
C SER A 55 29.51 6.05 -2.62
N VAL A 56 30.50 6.06 -3.51
CA VAL A 56 30.30 6.52 -4.90
C VAL A 56 29.40 5.54 -5.64
N ILE A 57 29.67 4.24 -5.52
CA ILE A 57 28.88 3.20 -6.19
C ILE A 57 27.48 3.14 -5.55
N TYR A 58 27.41 3.13 -4.23
CA TYR A 58 26.13 3.14 -3.50
C TYR A 58 25.25 4.33 -3.89
N LYS A 59 25.83 5.53 -4.02
CA LYS A 59 25.09 6.72 -4.50
C LYS A 59 24.72 6.65 -5.97
N THR A 60 25.51 5.97 -6.79
CA THR A 60 25.15 5.70 -8.19
C THR A 60 23.90 4.85 -8.26
N LEU A 61 23.83 3.78 -7.44
CA LEU A 61 22.63 2.93 -7.33
C LEU A 61 21.42 3.71 -6.80
N ILE A 62 21.60 4.58 -5.79
CA ILE A 62 20.53 5.45 -5.29
C ILE A 62 20.01 6.37 -6.41
N VAL A 63 20.90 6.96 -7.22
CA VAL A 63 20.48 7.81 -8.34
C VAL A 63 19.69 7.00 -9.37
N VAL A 64 20.10 5.76 -9.68
CA VAL A 64 19.33 4.86 -10.55
C VAL A 64 17.96 4.54 -9.95
N HIS A 65 17.90 4.24 -8.64
CA HIS A 65 16.63 4.04 -7.95
C HIS A 65 15.74 5.27 -8.08
N LEU A 66 16.24 6.49 -7.86
CA LEU A 66 15.47 7.73 -8.04
C LEU A 66 15.02 7.95 -9.49
N MET A 67 15.85 7.58 -10.49
CA MET A 67 15.46 7.62 -11.90
C MET A 67 14.34 6.64 -12.23
N ILE A 68 14.21 5.54 -11.49
CA ILE A 68 13.08 4.60 -11.60
C ILE A 68 11.84 5.22 -10.90
N SER A 69 11.99 5.67 -9.65
CA SER A 69 10.88 6.09 -8.81
C SER A 69 10.34 7.49 -9.10
N ILE A 70 11.11 8.40 -9.69
CA ILE A 70 10.70 9.80 -9.93
C ILE A 70 10.84 10.20 -11.40
N GLY A 71 11.86 9.67 -12.09
CA GLY A 71 12.06 9.96 -13.52
C GLY A 71 10.92 9.48 -14.42
N GLU A 72 11.10 9.69 -15.71
CA GLU A 72 10.18 9.30 -16.78
C GLU A 72 9.76 7.83 -16.63
N PRO A 73 8.44 7.54 -16.56
CA PRO A 73 7.93 6.20 -16.35
C PRO A 73 8.53 5.18 -17.32
N ASN A 74 8.93 4.03 -16.79
CA ASN A 74 9.41 2.86 -17.54
C ASN A 74 10.68 3.07 -18.39
N VAL A 75 11.22 4.28 -18.56
CA VAL A 75 12.42 4.52 -19.40
C VAL A 75 13.65 3.86 -18.77
N THR A 76 13.91 4.17 -17.49
CA THR A 76 15.06 3.65 -16.76
C THR A 76 15.00 2.13 -16.62
N LEU A 77 13.85 1.58 -16.21
CA LEU A 77 13.62 0.13 -16.10
C LEU A 77 13.77 -0.57 -17.45
N ARG A 78 13.20 -0.03 -18.52
CA ARG A 78 13.32 -0.58 -19.88
C ARG A 78 14.77 -0.63 -20.33
N TYR A 79 15.56 0.41 -20.05
CA TYR A 79 16.99 0.40 -20.39
C TYR A 79 17.75 -0.67 -19.61
N PHE A 80 17.65 -0.67 -18.28
CA PHE A 80 18.43 -1.58 -17.43
C PHE A 80 17.97 -3.03 -17.52
N SER A 81 16.71 -3.31 -17.86
CA SER A 81 16.23 -4.67 -18.16
C SER A 81 17.00 -5.35 -19.30
N LYS A 82 17.56 -4.55 -20.23
CA LYS A 82 18.40 -5.02 -21.34
C LYS A 82 19.90 -4.94 -21.06
N ASN A 83 20.29 -4.25 -19.98
CA ASN A 83 21.68 -3.93 -19.64
C ASN A 83 22.00 -4.30 -18.18
N LEU A 84 21.73 -5.55 -17.80
CA LEU A 84 21.92 -6.04 -16.42
C LEU A 84 23.38 -6.12 -15.99
N ASN A 85 24.32 -6.04 -16.93
CA ASN A 85 25.77 -5.95 -16.71
C ASN A 85 26.18 -4.67 -15.98
N PHE A 86 25.34 -3.62 -15.98
CA PHE A 86 25.55 -2.43 -15.16
C PHE A 86 25.71 -2.75 -13.66
N PHE A 87 25.03 -3.80 -13.19
CA PHE A 87 25.03 -4.25 -11.80
C PHE A 87 26.16 -5.27 -11.50
N ASP A 88 27.15 -5.46 -12.38
CA ASP A 88 28.30 -6.32 -12.08
C ASP A 88 29.36 -5.54 -11.26
N ILE A 89 29.13 -5.46 -9.95
CA ILE A 89 30.00 -4.72 -9.01
C ILE A 89 31.11 -5.57 -8.37
N LYS A 90 31.47 -6.74 -8.93
CA LYS A 90 32.46 -7.67 -8.35
C LYS A 90 33.78 -7.01 -7.95
N ARG A 91 34.25 -6.02 -8.72
CA ARG A 91 35.53 -5.35 -8.45
C ARG A 91 35.58 -4.72 -7.05
N ILE A 92 34.51 -4.08 -6.61
CA ILE A 92 34.48 -3.49 -5.27
C ILE A 92 34.19 -4.54 -4.20
N LEU A 93 33.41 -5.58 -4.51
CA LEU A 93 33.10 -6.65 -3.56
C LEU A 93 34.35 -7.45 -3.15
N ASN A 94 35.35 -7.54 -4.03
CA ASN A 94 36.64 -8.18 -3.74
C ASN A 94 37.65 -7.24 -3.04
N SER A 95 37.27 -6.00 -2.73
CA SER A 95 38.17 -5.02 -2.14
C SER A 95 38.24 -5.16 -0.62
N SER A 96 39.43 -5.42 -0.06
CA SER A 96 39.68 -5.42 1.39
C SER A 96 39.65 -4.05 2.05
N LYS A 97 39.51 -2.96 1.27
CA LYS A 97 39.48 -1.57 1.78
C LYS A 97 38.21 -1.20 2.53
N TRP A 98 37.12 -1.93 2.34
CA TRP A 98 35.80 -1.58 2.86
C TRP A 98 35.35 -2.62 3.88
N SER A 99 34.52 -2.21 4.83
CA SER A 99 34.01 -3.15 5.83
C SER A 99 33.13 -4.20 5.15
N SER A 100 33.15 -5.43 5.68
CA SER A 100 32.30 -6.50 5.17
C SER A 100 30.81 -6.16 5.24
N ASN A 101 30.39 -5.34 6.21
CA ASN A 101 29.01 -4.90 6.37
C ASN A 101 28.61 -3.90 5.27
N ASP A 102 29.48 -2.92 4.97
CA ASP A 102 29.26 -1.97 3.87
C ASP A 102 29.15 -2.71 2.53
N LEU A 103 30.06 -3.65 2.27
CA LEU A 103 30.04 -4.44 1.04
C LEU A 103 28.77 -5.28 0.92
N LYS A 104 28.31 -5.91 2.01
CA LYS A 104 27.03 -6.65 2.03
C LYS A 104 25.84 -5.74 1.78
N ALA A 105 25.80 -4.55 2.40
CA ALA A 105 24.73 -3.58 2.16
C ALA A 105 24.69 -3.14 0.69
N LEU A 106 25.86 -2.89 0.09
CA LEU A 106 25.98 -2.55 -1.32
C LEU A 106 25.51 -3.70 -2.23
N GLU A 107 25.95 -4.93 -1.95
CA GLU A 107 25.58 -6.12 -2.73
C GLU A 107 24.07 -6.37 -2.72
N ARG A 108 23.43 -6.25 -1.55
CA ARG A 108 21.97 -6.43 -1.39
C ARG A 108 21.18 -5.34 -2.12
N TYR A 109 21.65 -4.10 -2.06
CA TYR A 109 20.96 -2.98 -2.72
C TYR A 109 21.10 -3.06 -4.24
N ASP A 110 22.29 -3.43 -4.73
CA ASP A 110 22.53 -3.73 -6.14
C ASP A 110 21.63 -4.86 -6.65
N ARG A 111 21.57 -5.97 -5.89
CA ARG A 111 20.72 -7.13 -6.20
C ARG A 111 19.24 -6.75 -6.31
N TYR A 112 18.73 -5.96 -5.37
CA TYR A 112 17.35 -5.49 -5.39
C TYR A 112 17.01 -4.74 -6.68
N ILE A 113 17.80 -3.70 -7.02
CA ILE A 113 17.54 -2.90 -8.23
C ILE A 113 17.69 -3.76 -9.49
N LYS A 114 18.68 -4.65 -9.53
CA LYS A 114 18.89 -5.60 -10.63
C LYS A 114 17.69 -6.52 -10.82
N ILE A 115 17.16 -7.10 -9.75
CA ILE A 115 15.99 -7.98 -9.79
C ILE A 115 14.77 -7.20 -10.27
N ARG A 116 14.51 -6.00 -9.73
CA ARG A 116 13.42 -5.14 -10.19
C ARG A 116 13.50 -4.86 -11.70
N CYS A 117 14.70 -4.56 -12.23
CA CYS A 117 14.90 -4.37 -13.66
C CYS A 117 14.69 -5.66 -14.49
N ARG A 118 15.12 -6.81 -13.96
CA ARG A 118 14.97 -8.11 -14.62
C ARG A 118 13.50 -8.53 -14.70
N GLU A 119 12.77 -8.42 -13.60
CA GLU A 119 11.35 -8.76 -13.53
C GLU A 119 10.50 -7.80 -14.39
N PHE A 120 10.82 -6.49 -14.40
CA PHE A 120 10.25 -5.57 -15.39
C PHE A 120 10.52 -6.04 -16.82
N GLY A 121 11.68 -6.63 -17.08
CA GLY A 121 12.04 -7.22 -18.37
C GLY A 121 11.06 -8.30 -18.85
N LYS A 122 10.47 -9.07 -17.94
CA LYS A 122 9.51 -10.14 -18.27
C LYS A 122 8.12 -9.58 -18.55
N PHE A 123 7.58 -8.79 -17.63
CA PHE A 123 6.16 -8.37 -17.66
C PHE A 123 5.92 -6.99 -18.25
N LYS A 124 6.97 -6.16 -18.36
CA LYS A 124 6.88 -4.75 -18.78
C LYS A 124 5.98 -3.88 -17.90
N ILE A 125 5.80 -4.27 -16.64
CA ILE A 125 4.98 -3.59 -15.63
C ILE A 125 5.89 -3.16 -14.47
N ASP A 126 5.75 -1.93 -13.98
CA ASP A 126 6.38 -1.49 -12.73
C ASP A 126 5.37 -1.59 -11.58
N PHE A 127 5.45 -2.69 -10.82
CA PHE A 127 4.54 -3.02 -9.72
C PHE A 127 4.52 -2.00 -8.55
N VAL A 128 5.41 -0.99 -8.56
CA VAL A 128 5.44 0.11 -7.59
C VAL A 128 4.66 1.34 -8.06
N LYS A 129 4.73 1.66 -9.37
CA LYS A 129 4.25 2.93 -9.94
C LYS A 129 2.95 2.78 -10.69
N ASP A 130 2.83 1.71 -11.46
CA ASP A 130 1.62 1.47 -12.22
C ASP A 130 0.52 1.18 -11.20
N SER A 131 -0.65 1.81 -11.35
CA SER A 131 -1.89 1.41 -10.68
C SER A 131 -2.35 0.04 -11.21
N PHE A 132 -1.43 -0.92 -11.23
CA PHE A 132 -1.63 -2.26 -11.71
C PHE A 132 -2.65 -2.89 -10.78
N SER A 133 -3.86 -3.01 -11.31
CA SER A 133 -4.95 -3.69 -10.65
C SER A 133 -5.26 -4.94 -11.44
N PHE A 134 -5.25 -6.08 -10.75
CA PHE A 134 -5.65 -7.36 -11.31
C PHE A 134 -7.11 -7.31 -11.83
N LYS A 135 -7.96 -6.48 -11.20
CA LYS A 135 -9.37 -6.28 -11.58
C LYS A 135 -9.59 -5.54 -12.90
N SER A 136 -8.61 -4.74 -13.36
CA SER A 136 -8.80 -3.95 -14.59
C SER A 136 -8.63 -4.76 -15.87
N LYS A 137 -8.06 -5.98 -15.81
CA LYS A 137 -8.00 -6.91 -16.95
C LYS A 137 -9.38 -7.50 -17.24
N ASN A 138 -10.12 -7.91 -16.20
CA ASN A 138 -11.42 -8.59 -16.33
C ASN A 138 -12.54 -7.70 -16.92
N ASN A 139 -12.39 -6.37 -16.87
CA ASN A 139 -13.40 -5.43 -17.37
C ASN A 139 -13.26 -5.05 -18.85
N LYS A 140 -12.17 -5.45 -19.55
CA LYS A 140 -11.94 -5.04 -20.95
C LYS A 140 -12.62 -5.92 -22.00
N GLU A 141 -13.26 -7.03 -21.62
CA GLU A 141 -13.91 -7.95 -22.57
C GLU A 141 -15.43 -8.03 -22.48
N ASN A 142 -16.09 -7.22 -21.63
CA ASN A 142 -17.55 -7.09 -21.65
C ASN A 142 -18.05 -6.09 -22.71
N ASN A 143 -17.50 -6.15 -23.93
CA ASN A 143 -18.16 -5.58 -25.11
C ASN A 143 -18.98 -6.72 -25.74
N GLY A 144 -20.27 -6.68 -25.48
CA GLY A 144 -21.20 -7.80 -25.61
C GLY A 144 -21.17 -8.53 -26.94
N ASN A 145 -20.95 -9.83 -26.85
CA ASN A 145 -21.61 -10.84 -27.67
C ASN A 145 -21.95 -12.00 -26.72
N ASN A 146 -23.23 -12.09 -26.37
CA ASN A 146 -23.78 -13.23 -25.64
C ASN A 146 -23.85 -14.41 -26.62
N ASP A 147 -22.77 -15.18 -26.73
CA ASP A 147 -22.78 -16.48 -27.41
C ASP A 147 -22.34 -17.56 -26.41
N ASP A 148 -23.20 -18.56 -26.23
CA ASP A 148 -23.16 -19.64 -25.24
C ASP A 148 -21.99 -20.63 -25.45
N ASN A 149 -20.73 -20.20 -25.29
CA ASN A 149 -19.55 -21.06 -25.39
C ASN A 149 -18.75 -21.10 -24.07
N ASP A 150 -19.29 -21.83 -23.08
CA ASP A 150 -18.66 -22.13 -21.77
C ASP A 150 -17.21 -22.66 -21.87
N TYR A 151 -16.84 -23.27 -23.01
CA TYR A 151 -15.49 -23.77 -23.26
C TYR A 151 -14.45 -22.68 -23.59
N ASP A 152 -14.84 -21.57 -24.25
CA ASP A 152 -13.89 -20.48 -24.56
C ASP A 152 -13.60 -19.65 -23.30
N ASP A 153 -14.60 -19.51 -22.42
CA ASP A 153 -14.48 -18.78 -21.15
C ASP A 153 -13.53 -19.48 -20.16
N ARG A 154 -13.64 -20.81 -19.99
CA ARG A 154 -12.71 -21.59 -19.15
C ARG A 154 -11.27 -21.53 -19.62
N ARG A 155 -11.03 -21.49 -20.94
CA ARG A 155 -9.69 -21.41 -21.50
C ARG A 155 -9.05 -20.03 -21.29
N ARG A 156 -9.86 -18.97 -21.38
CA ARG A 156 -9.44 -17.58 -21.05
C ARG A 156 -9.10 -17.46 -19.57
N LEU A 157 -9.96 -17.99 -18.69
CA LEU A 157 -9.72 -18.06 -17.25
C LEU A 157 -8.38 -18.74 -16.92
N HIS A 158 -8.09 -19.87 -17.57
CA HIS A 158 -6.82 -20.59 -17.39
C HIS A 158 -5.63 -19.74 -17.88
N SER A 159 -5.72 -19.08 -19.05
CA SER A 159 -4.62 -18.21 -19.51
C SER A 159 -4.37 -17.01 -18.59
N ASP A 160 -5.43 -16.46 -18.00
CA ASP A 160 -5.33 -15.32 -17.09
C ASP A 160 -4.76 -15.74 -15.73
N ILE A 161 -5.13 -16.91 -15.20
CA ILE A 161 -4.56 -17.40 -13.93
C ILE A 161 -3.07 -17.73 -14.04
N HIS A 162 -2.60 -18.35 -15.13
CA HIS A 162 -1.17 -18.61 -15.34
C HIS A 162 -0.37 -17.30 -15.36
N LEU A 163 -0.88 -16.29 -16.07
CA LEU A 163 -0.24 -14.97 -16.09
C LEU A 163 -0.26 -14.30 -14.71
N ASP A 164 -1.35 -14.42 -13.96
CA ASP A 164 -1.47 -13.84 -12.64
C ASP A 164 -0.58 -14.56 -11.61
N LEU A 165 -0.42 -15.88 -11.69
CA LEU A 165 0.55 -16.66 -10.92
C LEU A 165 1.97 -16.18 -11.17
N ASP A 166 2.37 -16.09 -12.45
CA ASP A 166 3.69 -15.59 -12.88
C ASP A 166 3.96 -14.17 -12.35
N ILE A 167 2.94 -13.29 -12.41
CA ILE A 167 3.05 -11.92 -11.91
C ILE A 167 3.21 -11.90 -10.38
N VAL A 168 2.42 -12.67 -9.65
CA VAL A 168 2.50 -12.71 -8.19
C VAL A 168 3.84 -13.30 -7.73
N GLU A 169 4.32 -14.36 -8.39
CA GLU A 169 5.65 -14.92 -8.14
C GLU A 169 6.74 -13.87 -8.36
N SER A 170 6.65 -13.12 -9.46
CA SER A 170 7.56 -12.01 -9.77
C SER A 170 7.59 -10.94 -8.68
N ILE A 171 6.42 -10.56 -8.15
CA ILE A 171 6.32 -9.60 -7.04
C ILE A 171 6.98 -10.16 -5.76
N ILE A 172 6.74 -11.44 -5.44
CA ILE A 172 7.39 -12.13 -4.31
C ILE A 172 8.91 -12.10 -4.46
N ILE A 173 9.44 -12.41 -5.65
CA ILE A 173 10.88 -12.37 -5.94
C ILE A 173 11.47 -10.97 -5.71
N ILE A 174 10.77 -9.92 -6.16
CA ILE A 174 11.20 -8.53 -5.94
C ILE A 174 11.21 -8.20 -4.45
N ILE A 175 10.13 -8.49 -3.71
CA ILE A 175 10.03 -8.19 -2.28
C ILE A 175 11.07 -8.98 -1.48
N ARG A 176 11.30 -10.27 -1.78
CA ARG A 176 12.36 -11.08 -1.15
C ARG A 176 13.72 -10.41 -1.28
N SER A 177 14.08 -9.97 -2.49
CA SER A 177 15.34 -9.25 -2.71
C SER A 177 15.42 -7.89 -2.00
N LEU A 178 14.27 -7.25 -1.75
CA LEU A 178 14.18 -6.01 -1.00
C LEU A 178 14.45 -6.26 0.48
N VAL A 179 13.73 -7.18 1.11
CA VAL A 179 13.83 -7.46 2.56
C VAL A 179 15.17 -8.10 2.96
N GLU A 180 15.90 -8.68 2.00
CA GLU A 180 17.30 -9.10 2.17
C GLU A 180 18.23 -7.94 2.56
N ASN A 181 17.86 -6.68 2.30
CA ASN A 181 18.59 -5.47 2.69
C ASN A 181 18.54 -5.22 4.20
N LYS A 182 19.13 -6.11 5.00
CA LYS A 182 19.12 -6.01 6.46
C LYS A 182 20.12 -4.94 6.95
N TYR A 183 19.63 -3.99 7.72
CA TYR A 183 20.41 -2.95 8.40
C TYR A 183 20.20 -3.04 9.91
N SER A 184 21.23 -2.73 10.71
CA SER A 184 21.01 -2.53 12.14
C SER A 184 20.40 -1.16 12.42
N VAL A 185 19.67 -1.03 13.53
CA VAL A 185 19.14 0.27 13.99
C VAL A 185 20.28 1.27 14.17
N TYR A 186 21.44 0.82 14.66
CA TYR A 186 22.64 1.64 14.80
C TYR A 186 23.14 2.17 13.45
N ASP A 187 23.23 1.33 12.42
CA ASP A 187 23.69 1.76 11.09
C ASP A 187 22.77 2.83 10.50
N LEU A 188 21.46 2.64 10.65
CA LEU A 188 20.46 3.58 10.15
C LEU A 188 20.45 4.91 10.91
N GLN A 189 20.71 4.92 12.21
CA GLN A 189 20.79 6.15 13.02
C GLN A 189 22.08 6.94 12.75
N ASN A 190 23.20 6.25 12.52
CA ASN A 190 24.52 6.87 12.41
C ASN A 190 24.96 7.13 10.96
N ASN A 191 24.34 6.49 9.97
CA ASN A 191 24.68 6.66 8.56
C ASN A 191 23.50 7.23 7.76
N PRO A 192 23.47 8.56 7.50
CA PRO A 192 22.35 9.20 6.80
C PRO A 192 22.23 8.75 5.34
N LEU A 193 23.31 8.23 4.74
CA LEU A 193 23.26 7.66 3.39
C LEU A 193 22.51 6.32 3.38
N LEU A 194 22.77 5.44 4.35
CA LEU A 194 22.04 4.17 4.50
C LEU A 194 20.58 4.42 4.86
N LEU A 195 20.31 5.35 5.78
CA LEU A 195 18.94 5.74 6.12
C LEU A 195 18.14 6.24 4.92
N TYR A 196 18.78 7.03 4.06
CA TYR A 196 18.12 7.53 2.84
C TYR A 196 17.79 6.39 1.86
N ALA A 197 18.72 5.47 1.62
CA ALA A 197 18.45 4.30 0.79
C ALA A 197 17.37 3.40 1.40
N PHE A 198 17.39 3.20 2.73
CA PHE A 198 16.39 2.42 3.45
C PHE A 198 14.99 3.04 3.34
N LYS A 199 14.86 4.36 3.42
CA LYS A 199 13.58 5.06 3.19
C LYS A 199 13.02 4.79 1.79
N LEU A 200 13.86 4.80 0.76
CA LEU A 200 13.44 4.45 -0.61
C LEU A 200 12.95 2.99 -0.69
N LEU A 201 13.69 2.05 -0.08
CA LEU A 201 13.28 0.64 -0.02
C LEU A 201 11.95 0.46 0.71
N VAL A 202 11.73 1.17 1.82
CA VAL A 202 10.45 1.11 2.55
C VAL A 202 9.30 1.63 1.68
N GLN A 203 9.50 2.72 0.93
CA GLN A 203 8.48 3.25 0.03
C GLN A 203 8.10 2.24 -1.05
N ASP A 204 9.09 1.64 -1.72
CA ASP A 204 8.85 0.59 -2.70
C ASP A 204 8.17 -0.63 -2.07
N LEU A 205 8.59 -1.04 -0.86
CA LEU A 205 8.04 -2.19 -0.14
C LEU A 205 6.54 -2.02 0.15
N LEU A 206 6.13 -0.85 0.61
CA LEU A 206 4.72 -0.59 0.92
C LEU A 206 3.85 -0.69 -0.35
N ALA A 207 4.32 -0.14 -1.47
CA ALA A 207 3.63 -0.24 -2.75
C ALA A 207 3.59 -1.68 -3.28
N LEU A 208 4.74 -2.38 -3.31
CA LEU A 208 4.83 -3.77 -3.76
C LEU A 208 3.95 -4.69 -2.93
N TYR A 209 3.92 -4.50 -1.61
CA TYR A 209 3.11 -5.33 -0.72
C TYR A 209 1.60 -5.10 -0.93
N ASN A 210 1.19 -3.86 -1.25
CA ASN A 210 -0.20 -3.59 -1.64
C ASN A 210 -0.59 -4.34 -2.92
N THR A 211 0.27 -4.29 -3.94
CA THR A 211 0.08 -4.99 -5.21
C THR A 211 0.08 -6.51 -5.01
N LEU A 212 0.96 -7.03 -4.14
CA LEU A 212 1.00 -8.44 -3.77
C LEU A 212 -0.31 -8.88 -3.12
N ASN A 213 -0.82 -8.09 -2.16
CA ASN A 213 -2.09 -8.41 -1.50
C ASN A 213 -3.26 -8.47 -2.48
N GLU A 214 -3.29 -7.56 -3.48
CA GLU A 214 -4.31 -7.61 -4.53
C GLU A 214 -4.18 -8.87 -5.39
N GLY A 215 -2.97 -9.23 -5.79
CA GLY A 215 -2.72 -10.44 -6.57
C GLY A 215 -3.09 -11.72 -5.84
N VAL A 216 -2.71 -11.84 -4.56
CA VAL A 216 -3.07 -13.01 -3.75
C VAL A 216 -4.58 -13.11 -3.56
N ILE A 217 -5.29 -12.00 -3.33
CA ILE A 217 -6.76 -12.01 -3.26
C ILE A 217 -7.35 -12.51 -4.58
N ASN A 218 -6.85 -12.03 -5.72
CA ASN A 218 -7.32 -12.44 -7.04
C ASN A 218 -7.11 -13.94 -7.30
N LEU A 219 -5.94 -14.48 -6.94
CA LEU A 219 -5.66 -15.92 -7.04
C LEU A 219 -6.54 -16.77 -6.11
N LEU A 220 -6.77 -16.28 -4.88
CA LEU A 220 -7.71 -16.92 -3.96
C LEU A 220 -9.16 -16.76 -4.41
N GLU A 221 -9.45 -15.83 -5.33
CA GLU A 221 -10.81 -15.60 -5.82
C GLU A 221 -11.33 -16.81 -6.56
N SER A 222 -10.52 -17.29 -7.50
CA SER A 222 -10.77 -18.41 -8.40
C SER A 222 -10.30 -19.77 -7.88
N PHE A 223 -9.59 -19.84 -6.75
CA PHE A 223 -8.95 -21.07 -6.24
C PHE A 223 -9.84 -22.33 -6.24
N PHE A 224 -11.13 -22.20 -5.89
CA PHE A 224 -12.04 -23.34 -5.80
C PHE A 224 -12.52 -23.86 -7.15
N ASP A 225 -12.31 -23.07 -8.21
CA ASP A 225 -12.68 -23.41 -9.57
C ASP A 225 -11.47 -23.88 -10.40
N LEU A 226 -10.26 -23.86 -9.81
CA LEU A 226 -9.01 -24.26 -10.46
C LEU A 226 -8.84 -25.78 -10.56
N ASP A 227 -8.11 -26.20 -11.59
CA ASP A 227 -7.65 -27.58 -11.71
C ASP A 227 -6.56 -27.89 -10.68
N ARG A 228 -6.39 -29.18 -10.34
CA ARG A 228 -5.46 -29.63 -9.30
C ARG A 228 -4.03 -29.08 -9.43
N ALA A 229 -3.51 -28.96 -10.65
CA ALA A 229 -2.15 -28.46 -10.88
C ALA A 229 -2.03 -26.98 -10.47
N GLU A 230 -2.93 -26.15 -10.97
CA GLU A 230 -2.96 -24.70 -10.70
C GLU A 230 -3.34 -24.39 -9.25
N ALA A 231 -4.27 -25.16 -8.67
CA ALA A 231 -4.60 -25.07 -7.26
C ALA A 231 -3.40 -25.44 -6.37
N GLY A 232 -2.57 -26.40 -6.79
CA GLY A 232 -1.30 -26.73 -6.14
C GLY A 232 -0.32 -25.56 -6.18
N GLU A 233 -0.07 -24.99 -7.36
CA GLU A 233 0.84 -23.84 -7.53
C GLU A 233 0.35 -22.60 -6.77
N THR A 234 -0.95 -22.33 -6.80
CA THR A 234 -1.57 -21.22 -6.05
C THR A 234 -1.41 -21.40 -4.54
N LEU A 235 -1.54 -22.63 -4.04
CA LEU A 235 -1.34 -22.95 -2.63
C LEU A 235 0.11 -22.75 -2.20
N ASP A 236 1.07 -23.20 -3.00
CA ASP A 236 2.50 -23.02 -2.71
C ASP A 236 2.87 -21.55 -2.71
N LEU A 237 2.33 -20.77 -3.65
CA LEU A 237 2.48 -19.32 -3.68
C LEU A 237 1.86 -18.65 -2.43
N TYR A 238 0.70 -19.13 -1.98
CA TYR A 238 0.06 -18.61 -0.77
C TYR A 238 0.89 -18.90 0.49
N LYS A 239 1.53 -20.07 0.58
CA LYS A 239 2.49 -20.38 1.67
C LYS A 239 3.69 -19.45 1.63
N ASP A 240 4.27 -19.26 0.44
CA ASP A 240 5.37 -18.33 0.21
C ASP A 240 5.03 -16.89 0.63
N PHE A 241 3.80 -16.46 0.35
CA PHE A 241 3.28 -15.17 0.77
C PHE A 241 3.19 -15.04 2.29
N VAL A 242 2.67 -16.06 2.99
CA VAL A 242 2.56 -16.05 4.45
C VAL A 242 3.94 -15.94 5.12
N ASP A 243 4.92 -16.70 4.64
CA ASP A 243 6.29 -16.64 5.15
C ASP A 243 6.93 -15.26 4.86
N LEU A 244 6.73 -14.75 3.64
CA LEU A 244 7.21 -13.42 3.25
C LEU A 244 6.61 -12.31 4.11
N THR A 245 5.34 -12.42 4.50
CA THR A 245 4.69 -11.42 5.37
C THR A 245 5.40 -11.30 6.72
N GLU A 246 5.91 -12.39 7.29
CA GLU A 246 6.69 -12.31 8.53
C GLU A 246 7.98 -11.52 8.34
N ASP A 247 8.71 -11.78 7.26
CA ASP A 247 9.92 -11.04 6.89
C ASP A 247 9.65 -9.56 6.66
N VAL A 248 8.56 -9.23 5.95
CA VAL A 248 8.11 -7.85 5.69
C VAL A 248 7.81 -7.13 7.01
N VAL A 249 7.05 -7.76 7.91
CA VAL A 249 6.72 -7.21 9.23
C VAL A 249 7.99 -6.93 10.04
N ASN A 250 8.94 -7.87 10.05
CA ASN A 250 10.20 -7.71 10.77
C ASN A 250 11.09 -6.61 10.16
N TYR A 251 11.11 -6.50 8.83
CA TYR A 251 11.80 -5.42 8.13
C TYR A 251 11.22 -4.04 8.49
N LEU A 252 9.89 -3.91 8.48
CA LEU A 252 9.21 -2.65 8.82
C LEU A 252 9.35 -2.27 10.31
N LYS A 253 9.44 -3.24 11.22
CA LYS A 253 9.75 -2.97 12.65
C LYS A 253 11.08 -2.22 12.80
N THR A 254 12.10 -2.58 12.00
CA THR A 254 13.39 -1.88 11.99
C THR A 254 13.22 -0.42 11.57
N GLY A 255 12.34 -0.14 10.60
CA GLY A 255 12.00 1.21 10.20
C GLY A 255 11.26 2.02 11.28
N LYS A 256 10.36 1.39 12.02
CA LYS A 256 9.68 2.05 13.16
C LYS A 256 10.66 2.41 14.27
N ALA A 257 11.63 1.54 14.56
CA ALA A 257 12.65 1.77 15.58
C ALA A 257 13.53 3.00 15.29
N VAL A 258 13.66 3.41 14.03
CA VAL A 258 14.39 4.62 13.62
C VAL A 258 13.48 5.83 13.39
N GLY A 259 12.21 5.75 13.82
CA GLY A 259 11.27 6.87 13.78
C GLY A 259 10.54 7.07 12.45
N LEU A 260 10.47 6.06 11.58
CA LEU A 260 9.64 6.15 10.38
C LEU A 260 8.16 5.93 10.71
N ASN A 261 7.30 6.80 10.18
CA ASN A 261 5.84 6.65 10.26
C ASN A 261 5.40 5.54 9.30
N ILE A 262 5.38 4.30 9.80
CA ILE A 262 5.00 3.12 9.02
C ILE A 262 3.70 2.55 9.60
N PRO A 263 2.71 2.23 8.75
CA PRO A 263 1.48 1.59 9.19
C PRO A 263 1.72 0.21 9.82
N VAL A 264 0.79 -0.25 10.65
CA VAL A 264 0.88 -1.58 11.27
C VAL A 264 0.29 -2.61 10.30
N ILE A 265 1.13 -3.51 9.79
CA ILE A 265 0.66 -4.67 9.03
C ILE A 265 0.16 -5.72 10.02
N LYS A 266 -1.08 -6.19 9.82
CA LYS A 266 -1.65 -7.29 10.61
C LYS A 266 -1.08 -8.62 10.13
N HIS A 267 -0.89 -9.56 11.06
CA HIS A 267 -0.54 -10.93 10.71
C HIS A 267 -1.66 -11.60 9.92
N ILE A 268 -1.23 -12.40 8.93
CA ILE A 268 -2.12 -13.18 8.09
C ILE A 268 -2.42 -14.51 8.76
N THR A 269 -3.66 -14.97 8.65
CA THR A 269 -4.08 -16.25 9.27
C THR A 269 -3.51 -17.46 8.51
N THR A 270 -2.76 -18.30 9.21
CA THR A 270 -2.28 -19.60 8.68
C THR A 270 -3.38 -20.66 8.60
N LYS A 271 -4.56 -20.41 9.20
CA LYS A 271 -5.67 -21.37 9.21
C LYS A 271 -6.20 -21.66 7.81
N LEU A 272 -6.13 -20.69 6.89
CA LEU A 272 -6.58 -20.86 5.52
C LEU A 272 -5.74 -21.91 4.77
N ILE A 273 -4.45 -22.07 5.10
CA ILE A 273 -3.57 -23.04 4.45
C ILE A 273 -4.15 -24.45 4.55
N ARG A 274 -4.55 -24.88 5.76
CA ARG A 274 -5.13 -26.21 5.99
C ARG A 274 -6.42 -26.41 5.19
N SER A 275 -7.24 -25.37 5.14
CA SER A 275 -8.50 -25.38 4.39
C SER A 275 -8.29 -25.52 2.87
N LEU A 276 -7.27 -24.86 2.31
CA LEU A 276 -6.89 -24.99 0.90
C LEU A 276 -6.26 -26.37 0.61
N GLU A 277 -5.46 -26.89 1.52
CA GLU A 277 -4.89 -28.25 1.44
C GLU A 277 -5.98 -29.32 1.43
N ASP A 278 -6.98 -29.20 2.31
CA ASP A 278 -8.11 -30.12 2.38
C ASP A 278 -8.92 -30.10 1.07
N HIS A 279 -9.14 -28.92 0.46
CA HIS A 279 -9.79 -28.80 -0.84
C HIS A 279 -9.01 -29.53 -1.95
N LEU A 280 -7.69 -29.33 -2.01
CA LEU A 280 -6.82 -29.98 -2.99
C LEU A 280 -6.84 -31.51 -2.85
N ASN A 281 -6.94 -32.02 -1.62
CA ASN A 281 -7.08 -33.45 -1.34
C ASN A 281 -8.44 -33.97 -1.82
N THR A 282 -9.54 -33.23 -1.59
CA THR A 282 -10.87 -33.64 -2.08
C THR A 282 -10.96 -33.71 -3.61
N ILE A 283 -10.35 -32.77 -4.34
CA ILE A 283 -10.24 -32.84 -5.81
C ILE A 283 -9.52 -34.13 -6.23
N SER A 284 -8.49 -34.53 -5.48
CA SER A 284 -7.71 -35.74 -5.77
C SER A 284 -8.56 -37.01 -5.59
N ASP A 285 -9.36 -37.07 -4.53
CA ASP A 285 -10.23 -38.19 -4.22
C ASP A 285 -11.37 -38.34 -5.25
N ASP A 286 -11.94 -37.23 -5.71
CA ASP A 286 -12.99 -37.24 -6.74
C ASP A 286 -12.48 -37.71 -8.11
N VAL A 287 -11.25 -37.32 -8.48
CA VAL A 287 -10.60 -37.80 -9.72
C VAL A 287 -10.29 -39.30 -9.64
N GLN A 288 -9.89 -39.82 -8.48
CA GLN A 288 -9.70 -41.26 -8.27
C GLN A 288 -11.04 -42.01 -8.32
N ASN A 289 -12.09 -41.50 -7.67
CA ASN A 289 -13.41 -42.12 -7.65
C ASN A 289 -14.09 -42.14 -9.04
N LYS A 290 -13.90 -41.10 -9.86
CA LYS A 290 -14.35 -41.10 -11.27
C LYS A 290 -13.62 -42.16 -12.10
N ARG A 291 -12.28 -42.26 -11.98
CA ARG A 291 -11.48 -43.27 -12.70
C ARG A 291 -11.82 -44.72 -12.29
N VAL A 292 -12.22 -44.94 -11.04
CA VAL A 292 -12.66 -46.26 -10.56
C VAL A 292 -14.06 -46.60 -11.07
N SER A 293 -14.96 -45.62 -11.18
CA SER A 293 -16.32 -45.82 -11.71
C SER A 293 -16.32 -46.11 -13.21
N GLU A 294 -15.53 -45.39 -14.01
CA GLU A 294 -15.38 -45.62 -15.46
C GLU A 294 -14.73 -46.97 -15.80
N LYS A 295 -13.87 -47.51 -14.92
CA LYS A 295 -13.31 -48.86 -15.08
C LYS A 295 -14.32 -49.98 -14.81
N ASN A 296 -15.34 -49.73 -13.98
CA ASN A 296 -16.36 -50.73 -13.66
C ASN A 296 -17.48 -50.82 -14.73
N ASP A 297 -17.70 -49.77 -15.52
CA ASP A 297 -18.69 -49.78 -16.61
C ASP A 297 -18.23 -50.55 -17.86
N ASN A 298 -16.91 -50.72 -18.07
CA ASN A 298 -16.36 -51.49 -19.20
C ASN A 298 -16.35 -53.03 -19.00
N VAL A 299 -16.87 -53.55 -17.88
CA VAL A 299 -16.96 -55.01 -17.62
C VAL A 299 -18.39 -55.56 -17.74
N ARG A 300 -19.42 -54.72 -17.91
CA ARG A 300 -20.82 -55.17 -18.03
C ARG A 300 -21.34 -55.08 -19.46
N THR A 301 -20.75 -55.86 -20.36
CA THR A 301 -21.37 -56.17 -21.67
C THR A 301 -21.47 -57.68 -21.90
N THR A 302 -22.13 -58.40 -21.00
CA THR A 302 -22.87 -59.64 -21.31
C THR A 302 -23.69 -60.04 -20.08
N SER A 303 -24.97 -59.67 -20.06
CA SER A 303 -26.11 -60.49 -19.59
C SER A 303 -27.32 -59.59 -19.38
N ARG A 304 -28.23 -59.60 -20.35
CA ARG A 304 -29.59 -59.06 -20.22
C ARG A 304 -30.41 -60.04 -19.39
N THR A 305 -30.84 -59.62 -18.20
CA THR A 305 -32.03 -60.20 -17.57
C THR A 305 -32.81 -59.10 -16.85
N VAL A 306 -34.08 -59.00 -17.22
CA VAL A 306 -35.10 -58.06 -16.75
C VAL A 306 -35.42 -58.31 -15.29
N SER A 307 -35.49 -57.27 -14.45
CA SER A 307 -36.40 -57.19 -13.28
C SER A 307 -36.54 -55.76 -12.73
N GLN A 308 -37.73 -55.22 -12.99
CA GLN A 308 -38.58 -54.33 -12.20
C GLN A 308 -37.99 -53.34 -11.17
N VAL A 309 -38.14 -52.06 -11.54
CA VAL A 309 -38.65 -50.92 -10.77
C VAL A 309 -38.99 -51.17 -9.29
N SER A 310 -38.28 -50.47 -8.41
CA SER A 310 -38.85 -49.88 -7.20
C SER A 310 -38.13 -48.57 -6.91
N GLN A 311 -38.83 -47.48 -7.23
CA GLN A 311 -38.50 -46.13 -6.83
C GLN A 311 -38.69 -46.01 -5.31
N HIS A 312 -37.64 -45.67 -4.59
CA HIS A 312 -37.73 -44.91 -3.34
C HIS A 312 -36.61 -43.89 -3.33
N SER A 313 -36.95 -42.72 -3.85
CA SER A 313 -36.20 -41.48 -3.68
C SER A 313 -36.35 -41.03 -2.23
N THR A 314 -35.38 -41.37 -1.38
CA THR A 314 -35.08 -40.54 -0.20
C THR A 314 -34.05 -39.52 -0.64
N ASN A 315 -34.53 -38.43 -1.25
CA ASN A 315 -33.76 -37.20 -1.37
C ASN A 315 -33.57 -36.66 0.05
N ASN A 316 -32.52 -37.12 0.71
CA ASN A 316 -32.02 -36.49 1.91
C ASN A 316 -31.54 -35.09 1.51
N THR A 317 -32.30 -34.08 1.91
CA THR A 317 -31.87 -32.69 2.02
C THR A 317 -30.79 -32.60 3.10
N THR A 318 -29.62 -33.13 2.79
CA THR A 318 -28.38 -32.82 3.49
C THR A 318 -27.57 -32.06 2.45
N ARG A 319 -27.40 -30.74 2.64
CA ARG A 319 -26.31 -30.02 1.97
C ARG A 319 -25.08 -30.93 2.06
N SER A 320 -24.49 -31.28 0.92
CA SER A 320 -23.36 -32.21 0.91
C SER A 320 -22.32 -31.69 1.91
N ALA A 321 -21.71 -32.57 2.71
CA ALA A 321 -20.66 -32.16 3.65
C ALA A 321 -19.53 -31.38 2.93
N ALA A 322 -19.35 -31.61 1.62
CA ALA A 322 -18.46 -30.84 0.75
C ALA A 322 -18.92 -29.39 0.54
N GLU A 323 -20.23 -29.15 0.43
CA GLU A 323 -20.84 -27.82 0.23
C GLU A 323 -20.77 -26.97 1.52
N GLN A 324 -20.95 -27.60 2.68
CA GLN A 324 -20.73 -26.94 3.97
C GLN A 324 -19.25 -26.62 4.23
N ARG A 325 -18.33 -27.51 3.81
CA ARG A 325 -16.88 -27.25 3.85
C ARG A 325 -16.52 -26.11 2.92
N LEU A 326 -16.99 -26.11 1.67
CA LEU A 326 -16.74 -25.04 0.70
C LEU A 326 -17.22 -23.68 1.22
N GLU A 327 -18.38 -23.62 1.89
CA GLU A 327 -18.89 -22.40 2.51
C GLU A 327 -18.00 -21.91 3.66
N GLN A 328 -17.47 -22.81 4.49
CA GLN A 328 -16.50 -22.46 5.53
C GLN A 328 -15.19 -21.92 4.95
N ILE A 329 -14.73 -22.47 3.82
CA ILE A 329 -13.51 -22.00 3.19
C ILE A 329 -13.75 -20.62 2.52
N ARG A 330 -14.91 -20.41 1.89
CA ARG A 330 -15.33 -19.09 1.38
C ARG A 330 -15.42 -18.04 2.49
N GLU A 331 -15.91 -18.40 3.66
CA GLU A 331 -15.94 -17.48 4.81
C GLU A 331 -14.53 -17.17 5.33
N GLN A 332 -13.62 -18.16 5.39
CA GLN A 332 -12.23 -17.91 5.77
C GLN A 332 -11.50 -17.01 4.77
N LYS A 333 -11.75 -17.19 3.46
CA LYS A 333 -11.29 -16.30 2.40
C LYS A 333 -11.81 -14.88 2.61
N ARG A 334 -13.11 -14.71 2.90
CA ARG A 334 -13.71 -13.39 3.17
C ARG A 334 -13.08 -12.69 4.38
N ILE A 335 -12.78 -13.42 5.44
CA ILE A 335 -12.07 -12.86 6.61
C ILE A 335 -10.66 -12.40 6.22
N LEU A 336 -9.94 -13.19 5.43
CA LEU A 336 -8.61 -12.82 4.95
C LEU A 336 -8.67 -11.59 4.04
N GLU A 337 -9.63 -11.52 3.12
CA GLU A 337 -9.87 -10.35 2.28
C GLU A 337 -10.10 -9.10 3.12
N GLN A 338 -10.91 -9.19 4.19
CA GLN A 338 -11.10 -8.08 5.12
C GLN A 338 -9.81 -7.71 5.87
N GLN A 339 -8.96 -8.69 6.21
CA GLN A 339 -7.67 -8.42 6.87
C GLN A 339 -6.69 -7.73 5.91
N LEU A 340 -6.61 -8.18 4.66
CA LEU A 340 -5.75 -7.62 3.64
C LEU A 340 -6.24 -6.25 3.17
N HIS A 341 -7.55 -6.07 2.98
CA HIS A 341 -8.14 -4.79 2.60
C HIS A 341 -7.97 -3.72 3.70
N ASN A 342 -8.19 -4.07 4.97
CA ASN A 342 -7.89 -3.16 6.08
C ASN A 342 -6.40 -2.82 6.19
N THR A 343 -5.52 -3.75 5.81
CA THR A 343 -4.08 -3.49 5.73
C THR A 343 -3.75 -2.53 4.59
N GLN A 344 -4.37 -2.69 3.41
CA GLN A 344 -4.21 -1.80 2.27
C GLN A 344 -4.66 -0.36 2.58
N VAL A 345 -5.80 -0.18 3.27
CA VAL A 345 -6.30 1.15 3.70
C VAL A 345 -5.36 1.81 4.71
N LEU A 346 -4.71 1.03 5.57
CA LEU A 346 -3.69 1.58 6.48
C LEU A 346 -2.39 1.94 5.73
N MET A 347 -2.13 1.32 4.56
CA MET A 347 -0.94 1.52 3.74
C MET A 347 -1.05 2.65 2.72
N THR A 348 -2.21 3.31 2.57
CA THR A 348 -2.25 4.60 1.88
C THR A 348 -1.43 5.63 2.67
N PRO A 349 -0.50 6.37 2.04
CA PRO A 349 0.41 7.25 2.75
C PRO A 349 -0.33 8.49 3.28
N THR A 350 -0.93 8.39 4.47
CA THR A 350 -1.36 9.57 5.23
C THR A 350 -0.18 10.07 6.05
N VAL A 351 0.67 10.91 5.44
CA VAL A 351 1.61 11.73 6.19
C VAL A 351 0.86 13.00 6.58
N ALA A 352 0.46 13.11 7.85
CA ALA A 352 0.02 14.38 8.42
C ALA A 352 1.18 15.38 8.33
N VAL A 353 0.98 16.46 7.58
CA VAL A 353 1.94 17.55 7.38
C VAL A 353 1.86 18.48 8.60
N GLN A 354 2.75 18.30 9.56
CA GLN A 354 3.13 19.38 10.48
C GLN A 354 4.45 19.99 10.01
N HIS A 355 4.47 21.32 9.98
CA HIS A 355 5.41 22.17 9.25
C HIS A 355 6.90 21.85 9.49
N SER A 356 7.52 21.17 8.53
CA SER A 356 8.75 21.58 7.81
C SER A 356 9.15 20.56 6.74
N PHE A 357 9.16 21.03 5.48
CA PHE A 357 9.70 20.41 4.26
C PHE A 357 9.00 19.18 3.67
N ASN A 358 8.06 19.44 2.76
CA ASN A 358 7.67 18.51 1.69
C ASN A 358 8.49 18.78 0.41
N PRO A 359 8.95 17.76 -0.35
CA PRO A 359 9.96 17.94 -1.41
C PRO A 359 9.42 17.96 -2.86
N PHE A 360 8.10 18.00 -3.11
CA PHE A 360 7.56 17.80 -4.47
C PHE A 360 6.30 18.63 -4.79
N THR A 361 6.49 19.85 -5.30
CA THR A 361 5.55 20.53 -6.24
C THR A 361 6.35 21.47 -7.16
N PRO A 362 6.22 21.39 -8.50
CA PRO A 362 6.69 22.44 -9.39
C PRO A 362 5.63 23.57 -9.47
N GLU A 363 6.00 24.81 -9.16
CA GLU A 363 5.18 25.99 -9.49
C GLU A 363 5.07 26.13 -11.01
N LEU A 364 3.95 25.67 -11.57
CA LEU A 364 3.55 26.00 -12.93
C LEU A 364 2.71 27.27 -12.87
N ASN A 365 3.34 28.40 -13.21
CA ASN A 365 2.71 29.71 -13.31
C ASN A 365 1.76 29.74 -14.52
N ASN A 366 0.46 29.51 -14.30
CA ASN A 366 -0.55 29.67 -15.35
C ASN A 366 -1.16 31.07 -15.27
N ARG A 367 -0.86 31.88 -16.30
CA ARG A 367 -1.45 33.20 -16.52
C ARG A 367 -2.82 33.03 -17.18
N GLN A 368 -3.89 33.54 -16.57
CA GLN A 368 -4.99 34.12 -17.36
C GLN A 368 -5.73 35.24 -16.61
N SER A 369 -5.58 36.43 -17.20
CA SER A 369 -6.52 37.55 -17.31
C SER A 369 -7.44 37.91 -16.15
N THR A 370 -7.13 39.03 -15.50
CA THR A 370 -8.11 40.07 -15.18
C THR A 370 -7.52 41.47 -15.38
N SER A 371 -8.43 42.38 -15.71
CA SER A 371 -8.29 43.68 -16.33
C SER A 371 -7.50 44.74 -15.56
N THR A 372 -6.91 45.62 -16.36
CA THR A 372 -6.39 46.96 -16.10
C THR A 372 -7.14 47.80 -15.06
N SER A 373 -6.40 48.29 -14.06
CA SER A 373 -6.44 49.69 -13.62
C SER A 373 -5.18 50.02 -12.80
N THR A 374 -4.43 51.03 -13.25
CA THR A 374 -3.34 51.67 -12.50
C THR A 374 -3.90 52.47 -11.31
N PRO A 375 -3.14 52.69 -10.23
CA PRO A 375 -2.59 54.05 -10.09
C PRO A 375 -1.20 54.16 -9.43
N GLN A 376 -0.68 55.37 -9.59
CA GLN A 376 0.64 55.89 -9.24
C GLN A 376 0.95 55.95 -7.74
N SER A 377 2.25 56.01 -7.49
CA SER A 377 2.96 56.47 -6.30
C SER A 377 2.52 57.85 -5.80
N TYR A 378 2.35 58.02 -4.47
CA TYR A 378 2.96 59.12 -3.70
C TYR A 378 2.86 58.87 -2.19
N ASN A 379 3.76 59.55 -1.46
CA ASN A 379 4.18 59.32 -0.07
C ASN A 379 3.49 60.34 0.90
N PRO A 380 3.88 60.46 2.20
CA PRO A 380 3.05 60.33 3.42
C PRO A 380 2.60 61.67 4.09
N PHE A 381 1.63 61.65 5.04
CA PHE A 381 1.51 62.50 6.28
C PHE A 381 0.09 62.42 6.97
N THR A 382 0.03 61.90 8.22
CA THR A 382 -0.84 62.28 9.40
C THR A 382 -2.42 62.27 9.32
N PRO A 383 -3.21 62.53 10.40
CA PRO A 383 -3.72 61.54 11.36
C PRO A 383 -5.26 61.55 11.62
N GLU A 384 -5.73 60.60 12.45
CA GLU A 384 -6.81 60.74 13.47
C GLU A 384 -8.32 60.47 13.18
N TRP A 385 -8.99 59.91 14.22
CA TRP A 385 -10.42 59.83 14.63
C TRP A 385 -11.46 58.83 14.03
N THR A 386 -11.83 57.89 14.93
CA THR A 386 -13.16 57.39 15.37
C THR A 386 -14.20 56.75 14.45
N GLY A 387 -14.73 55.62 14.94
CA GLY A 387 -16.15 55.57 15.31
C GLY A 387 -17.01 54.47 14.68
N ASN A 388 -17.56 53.62 15.57
CA ASN A 388 -18.90 53.02 15.53
C ASN A 388 -19.20 51.66 14.85
N ILE A 389 -19.37 50.65 15.72
CA ILE A 389 -20.55 49.77 15.96
C ILE A 389 -21.73 49.85 14.96
N ASN A 390 -22.13 48.72 14.34
CA ASN A 390 -23.27 47.87 14.76
C ASN A 390 -23.54 46.67 13.80
N PRO A 391 -24.37 45.67 14.22
CA PRO A 391 -24.32 44.26 13.80
C PRO A 391 -25.54 43.81 12.96
N LEU A 392 -25.53 42.55 12.47
CA LEU A 392 -26.69 41.68 12.13
C LEU A 392 -26.16 40.47 11.30
N GLN A 393 -26.69 39.25 11.26
CA GLN A 393 -27.82 38.55 11.86
C GLN A 393 -27.65 37.06 11.53
N SER A 394 -28.03 36.16 12.42
CA SER A 394 -28.29 34.74 12.14
C SER A 394 -29.79 34.50 11.92
N PRO A 395 -30.21 33.45 11.19
CA PRO A 395 -31.56 32.93 11.30
C PRO A 395 -31.61 31.68 12.19
N ALA A 396 -32.60 31.69 13.09
CA ALA A 396 -33.01 30.58 13.94
C ALA A 396 -34.03 29.67 13.22
N LEU A 397 -34.08 28.39 13.62
CA LEU A 397 -35.27 27.54 13.50
C LEU A 397 -35.51 26.76 14.79
N ASN A 398 -36.78 26.45 14.99
CA ASN A 398 -37.53 26.41 16.25
C ASN A 398 -37.67 25.00 16.87
N ALA A 399 -38.13 24.97 18.13
CA ALA A 399 -38.09 23.90 19.12
C ALA A 399 -39.25 22.86 19.09
N ASN A 400 -39.05 21.71 19.76
CA ASN A 400 -39.78 21.26 20.99
C ASN A 400 -39.58 19.73 21.26
N ASN A 401 -39.09 19.30 22.44
CA ASN A 401 -39.88 19.07 23.68
C ASN A 401 -39.14 18.24 24.77
N THR A 402 -39.21 18.74 26.01
CA THR A 402 -39.23 18.11 27.36
C THR A 402 -38.15 17.17 27.95
N ASN A 403 -37.74 17.59 29.18
CA ASN A 403 -37.30 16.84 30.36
C ASN A 403 -35.89 16.22 30.41
N GLN A 404 -34.93 16.91 31.05
CA GLN A 404 -34.49 16.65 32.42
C GLN A 404 -33.29 17.55 32.80
N THR A 405 -33.33 18.06 34.02
CA THR A 405 -32.37 18.95 34.66
C THR A 405 -31.09 18.20 35.04
N PHE A 406 -29.92 18.68 34.61
CA PHE A 406 -28.64 18.39 35.25
C PHE A 406 -27.80 19.66 35.36
N THR A 407 -27.47 20.03 36.60
CA THR A 407 -26.59 21.13 36.99
C THR A 407 -25.13 20.74 36.76
N PHE A 408 -24.34 21.61 36.14
CA PHE A 408 -22.87 21.55 36.20
C PHE A 408 -22.29 22.90 36.62
N GLU A 409 -21.44 22.85 37.64
CA GLU A 409 -20.68 23.96 38.21
C GLU A 409 -19.77 24.61 37.16
N THR A 410 -19.91 25.93 36.99
CA THR A 410 -18.93 26.76 36.31
C THR A 410 -17.80 27.09 37.28
N VAL A 411 -16.62 26.51 37.08
CA VAL A 411 -15.38 27.03 37.71
C VAL A 411 -15.05 28.35 37.02
N GLN A 412 -15.29 29.42 37.77
CA GLN A 412 -14.94 30.79 37.45
C GLN A 412 -13.43 30.98 37.70
N GLN A 413 -12.65 31.37 36.69
CA GLN A 413 -11.32 31.96 36.91
C GLN A 413 -11.27 33.37 36.34
N GLN A 414 -10.77 34.27 37.19
CA GLN A 414 -10.67 35.72 37.04
C GLN A 414 -9.69 36.12 35.91
N PRO A 415 -9.86 37.32 35.32
CA PRO A 415 -8.95 37.82 34.30
C PRO A 415 -7.62 38.26 34.93
N ILE A 416 -6.51 37.73 34.41
CA ILE A 416 -5.17 38.26 34.68
C ILE A 416 -4.97 39.48 33.79
N VAL A 417 -4.75 40.63 34.41
CA VAL A 417 -4.37 41.88 33.74
C VAL A 417 -2.94 41.73 33.21
N ALA A 418 -2.76 41.71 31.89
CA ALA A 418 -1.45 41.77 31.26
C ALA A 418 -1.27 43.11 30.53
N THR A 419 -0.22 43.82 30.92
CA THR A 419 0.28 45.08 30.33
C THR A 419 0.61 44.92 28.84
N PRO A 420 0.44 45.96 28.00
CA PRO A 420 0.66 45.85 26.56
C PRO A 420 2.16 45.69 26.25
N THR A 421 2.55 44.50 25.79
CA THR A 421 3.88 44.28 25.19
C THR A 421 3.70 44.15 23.68
N ASN A 422 4.38 45.03 22.94
CA ASN A 422 4.14 45.28 21.51
C ASN A 422 4.89 44.29 20.60
N ASN A 423 4.92 43.00 20.97
CA ASN A 423 5.65 41.97 20.23
C ASN A 423 4.69 41.06 19.44
N PRO A 424 4.64 41.14 18.08
CA PRO A 424 3.70 40.40 17.26
C PRO A 424 3.89 38.87 17.30
N PHE A 425 5.03 38.39 17.80
CA PHE A 425 5.32 36.96 17.93
C PHE A 425 4.61 36.31 19.13
N LEU A 426 4.39 37.05 20.22
CA LEU A 426 3.71 36.53 21.41
C LEU A 426 2.19 36.47 21.21
N MET A 427 1.63 37.46 20.51
CA MET A 427 0.20 37.50 20.20
C MET A 427 -0.24 36.32 19.32
N HIS A 428 0.59 35.91 18.36
CA HIS A 428 0.29 34.75 17.52
C HIS A 428 0.32 33.43 18.31
N HIS A 429 1.21 33.33 19.30
CA HIS A 429 1.30 32.15 20.16
C HIS A 429 0.10 32.02 21.11
N GLU A 430 -0.35 33.15 21.66
CA GLU A 430 -1.52 33.19 22.55
C GLU A 430 -2.82 32.90 21.78
N GLN A 431 -2.92 33.35 20.53
CA GLN A 431 -4.06 33.08 19.64
C GLN A 431 -4.13 31.60 19.21
N LEU A 432 -2.98 30.96 18.95
CA LEU A 432 -2.89 29.52 18.68
C LEU A 432 -3.27 28.67 19.89
N GLN A 433 -2.88 29.09 21.10
CA GLN A 433 -3.22 28.38 22.33
C GLN A 433 -4.73 28.48 22.65
N GLN A 434 -5.34 29.65 22.39
CA GLN A 434 -6.78 29.83 22.54
C GLN A 434 -7.58 29.00 21.51
N GLN A 435 -7.09 28.88 20.28
CA GLN A 435 -7.71 28.06 19.24
C GLN A 435 -7.65 26.56 19.57
N GLN A 436 -6.54 26.08 20.14
CA GLN A 436 -6.41 24.69 20.60
C GLN A 436 -7.36 24.35 21.75
N LEU A 437 -7.54 25.25 22.72
CA LEU A 437 -8.50 25.03 23.81
C LEU A 437 -9.95 24.98 23.29
N GLN A 438 -10.26 25.77 22.26
CA GLN A 438 -11.59 25.80 21.68
C GLN A 438 -11.90 24.54 20.86
N GLU A 439 -10.93 24.01 20.11
CA GLU A 439 -11.06 22.70 19.44
C GLU A 439 -11.19 21.55 20.44
N GLN A 440 -10.46 21.59 21.55
CA GLN A 440 -10.54 20.55 22.57
C GLN A 440 -11.92 20.53 23.26
N GLN A 441 -12.51 21.70 23.54
CA GLN A 441 -13.88 21.78 24.03
C GLN A 441 -14.90 21.27 23.01
N GLN A 442 -14.71 21.56 21.72
CA GLN A 442 -15.61 21.09 20.67
C GLN A 442 -15.56 19.57 20.48
N GLN A 443 -14.37 18.96 20.63
CA GLN A 443 -14.22 17.50 20.62
C GLN A 443 -14.88 16.84 21.83
N LEU A 444 -14.78 17.44 23.02
CA LEU A 444 -15.42 16.91 24.22
C LEU A 444 -16.95 16.93 24.09
N LEU A 445 -17.50 17.98 23.46
CA LEU A 445 -18.93 18.11 23.21
C LEU A 445 -19.44 17.07 22.19
N LEU A 446 -18.66 16.81 21.13
CA LEU A 446 -18.98 15.77 20.15
C LEU A 446 -18.97 14.38 20.78
N GLN A 447 -17.99 14.10 21.65
CA GLN A 447 -17.89 12.81 22.32
C GLN A 447 -19.05 12.58 23.30
N GLN A 448 -19.50 13.63 23.99
CA GLN A 448 -20.68 13.56 24.87
C GLN A 448 -21.98 13.34 24.07
N GLN A 449 -22.13 13.97 22.90
CA GLN A 449 -23.28 13.76 22.02
C GLN A 449 -23.34 12.31 21.49
N GLN A 450 -22.16 11.72 21.20
CA GLN A 450 -22.06 10.34 20.74
C GLN A 450 -22.41 9.33 21.84
N GLN A 451 -22.07 9.62 23.10
CA GLN A 451 -22.50 8.81 24.25
C GLN A 451 -24.01 8.88 24.50
N GLN A 452 -24.64 10.05 24.31
CA GLN A 452 -26.11 10.16 24.42
C GLN A 452 -26.84 9.37 23.33
N GLN A 453 -26.32 9.34 22.09
CA GLN A 453 -26.90 8.51 21.03
C GLN A 453 -26.77 7.01 21.31
N GLN A 454 -25.66 6.57 21.92
CA GLN A 454 -25.51 5.16 22.32
C GLN A 454 -26.47 4.76 23.45
N GLN A 455 -26.73 5.65 24.42
CA GLN A 455 -27.73 5.37 25.47
C GLN A 455 -29.16 5.34 24.93
N GLN A 456 -29.51 6.17 23.94
CA GLN A 456 -30.83 6.10 23.29
C GLN A 456 -31.02 4.84 22.43
N GLN A 457 -29.97 4.32 21.80
CA GLN A 457 -30.07 3.04 21.07
C GLN A 457 -30.21 1.84 22.01
N GLN A 458 -29.62 1.90 23.21
CA GLN A 458 -29.74 0.80 24.19
C GLN A 458 -31.15 0.74 24.84
N HIS A 459 -31.87 1.86 24.91
CA HIS A 459 -33.24 1.91 25.41
C HIS A 459 -34.30 1.37 24.42
N ASN A 460 -33.95 1.26 23.12
CA ASN A 460 -34.85 0.76 22.07
C ASN A 460 -34.79 -0.77 21.86
N LEU A 461 -33.94 -1.51 22.59
CA LEU A 461 -33.82 -2.98 22.43
C LEU A 461 -34.58 -3.82 23.48
N TYR A 462 -35.28 -3.23 24.45
CA TYR A 462 -36.15 -3.96 25.37
C TYR A 462 -37.43 -3.17 25.71
N PRO A 463 -38.56 -3.40 25.04
CA PRO A 463 -39.85 -3.01 25.59
C PRO A 463 -40.23 -3.97 26.74
N ASN A 464 -40.61 -3.41 27.88
CA ASN A 464 -41.16 -4.09 29.06
C ASN A 464 -42.08 -5.27 28.71
N GLN A 465 -41.75 -6.48 29.18
CA GLN A 465 -42.74 -7.50 29.52
C GLN A 465 -42.99 -7.44 31.02
N THR A 466 -44.07 -6.77 31.43
CA THR A 466 -44.71 -7.00 32.72
C THR A 466 -45.68 -8.18 32.57
N GLN A 467 -45.24 -9.38 32.94
CA GLN A 467 -46.12 -10.54 33.13
C GLN A 467 -46.80 -10.46 34.50
N SER A 468 -48.12 -10.61 34.45
CA SER A 468 -49.05 -10.84 35.54
C SER A 468 -48.71 -12.13 36.30
N PHE A 469 -48.63 -12.06 37.64
CA PHE A 469 -48.68 -13.25 38.49
C PHE A 469 -49.91 -13.20 39.39
N THR A 470 -50.80 -14.15 39.13
CA THR A 470 -51.98 -14.53 39.90
C THR A 470 -51.53 -15.15 41.23
N GLN A 471 -52.01 -14.64 42.37
CA GLN A 471 -52.01 -15.39 43.62
C GLN A 471 -53.23 -16.30 43.67
N GLY A 472 -53.02 -17.55 44.05
CA GLY A 472 -54.08 -18.50 44.35
C GLY A 472 -54.69 -18.29 45.74
N PHE A 473 -56.00 -18.49 45.81
CA PHE A 473 -56.69 -19.27 46.83
C PHE A 473 -57.77 -20.10 46.13
#